data_AF-A0A9Q4QS54-F1
#
_entry.id   AF-A0A9Q4QS54-F1
#
_cell.length_a   1.000
_cell.length_b   1.000
_cell.length_c   1.000
_cell.angle_alpha   90.00
_cell.angle_beta   90.00
_cell.angle_gamma   90.00
#
_symmetry.space_group_name_H-M   'P 1'
#
loop_
_entity.id
_entity.type
_entity.pdbx_description
1 polymer ?
#
loop_
_entity_poly.entity_id
_entity_poly.type
_entity_poly.pdbx_seq_one_letter_code
_entity_poly.pdbx_strand_id
1 'polypeptide(L)'
;GKLVENITQAVSRDVLAACMPAIEAAGYAIVLTVHDEMITEADDNAAFNAAHLAALMATPPPWAQGLPLAAEGFQTHRYRKQ
;
A
#
# COMPACT_ATOMS: atom_id res chain seq x y z
N GLY A 1 6.34 -15.79 20.13
CA GLY A 1 7.46 -15.33 20.98
C GLY A 1 7.99 -14.03 20.41
N LYS A 2 8.40 -13.07 21.27
CA LYS A 2 8.67 -11.68 20.87
C LYS A 2 9.63 -11.50 19.69
N LEU A 3 10.66 -12.34 19.57
CA LEU A 3 11.63 -12.23 18.48
C LEU A 3 10.99 -12.42 17.10
N VAL A 4 10.21 -13.51 16.94
CA VAL A 4 9.56 -13.84 15.67
C VAL A 4 8.51 -12.80 15.32
N GLU A 5 7.74 -12.34 16.31
CA GLU A 5 6.75 -11.28 16.15
C GLU A 5 7.38 -9.97 15.63
N ASN A 6 8.50 -9.54 16.23
CA ASN A 6 9.19 -8.32 15.81
C ASN A 6 9.73 -8.45 14.37
N ILE A 7 10.28 -9.61 14.01
CA ILE A 7 10.79 -9.85 12.66
C ILE A 7 9.63 -9.82 11.65
N THR A 8 8.52 -10.49 11.93
CA THR A 8 7.35 -10.48 11.03
C THR A 8 6.84 -9.05 10.81
N GLN A 9 6.67 -8.27 11.88
CA GLN A 9 6.21 -6.88 11.75
C GLN A 9 7.18 -5.99 10.97
N ALA A 10 8.50 -6.16 11.18
CA ALA A 10 9.52 -5.43 10.43
C ALA A 10 9.46 -5.75 8.93
N VAL A 11 9.37 -7.04 8.58
CA VAL A 11 9.26 -7.49 7.18
C VAL A 11 7.97 -6.98 6.54
N SER A 12 6.84 -7.03 7.23
CA SER A 12 5.57 -6.45 6.76
C SER A 12 5.70 -4.96 6.46
N ARG A 13 6.41 -4.20 7.31
CA ARG A 13 6.65 -2.77 7.08
C ARG A 13 7.55 -2.52 5.88
N ASP A 14 8.60 -3.32 5.69
CA ASP A 14 9.51 -3.20 4.55
C ASP A 14 8.78 -3.46 3.22
N VAL A 15 7.89 -4.45 3.20
CA VAL A 15 7.04 -4.74 2.04
C VAL A 15 6.12 -3.57 1.72
N LEU A 16 5.42 -3.01 2.72
CA LEU A 16 4.53 -1.86 2.51
C LEU A 16 5.32 -0.60 2.08
N ALA A 17 6.51 -0.38 2.63
CA ALA A 17 7.33 0.77 2.30
C ALA A 17 7.92 0.68 0.88
N ALA A 18 8.18 -0.52 0.37
CA ALA A 18 8.81 -0.71 -0.93
C ALA A 18 7.95 -0.22 -2.12
N CYS A 19 6.62 -0.25 -2.00
CA CYS A 19 5.73 0.26 -3.06
C CYS A 19 5.48 1.77 -2.98
N MET A 20 5.73 2.42 -1.84
CA MET A 20 5.46 3.85 -1.63
C MET A 20 6.07 4.77 -2.69
N PRO A 21 7.35 4.61 -3.12
CA PRO A 21 7.92 5.48 -4.14
C PRO A 21 7.21 5.39 -5.50
N ALA A 22 6.74 4.20 -5.88
CA ALA A 22 6.00 4.00 -7.12
C ALA A 22 4.60 4.62 -7.05
N ILE A 23 3.95 4.56 -5.88
CA ILE A 23 2.66 5.18 -5.60
C ILE A 23 2.74 6.71 -5.72
N GLU A 24 3.73 7.32 -5.05
CA GLU A 24 3.99 8.76 -5.14
C GLU A 24 4.35 9.19 -6.57
N ALA A 25 5.20 8.41 -7.26
CA ALA A 25 5.56 8.70 -8.65
C ALA A 25 4.37 8.59 -9.63
N ALA A 26 3.35 7.79 -9.28
CA ALA A 26 2.09 7.69 -10.03
C ALA A 26 1.11 8.84 -9.73
N GLY A 27 1.45 9.76 -8.81
CA GLY A 27 0.66 10.95 -8.48
C GLY A 27 -0.32 10.76 -7.31
N TYR A 28 -0.25 9.63 -6.60
CA TYR A 28 -1.01 9.42 -5.38
C TYR A 28 -0.23 9.97 -4.18
N ALA A 29 -0.73 11.01 -3.53
CA ALA A 29 -0.11 11.57 -2.33
C ALA A 29 -0.48 10.69 -1.12
N ILE A 30 0.51 10.06 -0.49
CA ILE A 30 0.28 9.21 0.69
C ILE A 30 0.09 10.11 1.91
N VAL A 31 -1.13 10.12 2.47
CA VAL A 31 -1.49 10.97 3.61
C VAL A 31 -1.49 10.25 4.94
N LEU A 32 -1.69 8.92 4.94
CA LEU A 32 -1.74 8.10 6.14
C LEU A 32 -1.44 6.63 5.82
N THR A 33 -0.81 5.95 6.78
CA THR A 33 -0.71 4.48 6.78
C THR A 33 -1.24 3.93 8.11
N VAL A 34 -2.11 2.92 8.07
CA VAL A 34 -2.63 2.24 9.27
C VAL A 34 -2.43 0.74 9.08
N HIS A 35 -1.49 0.13 9.82
CA HIS A 35 -1.10 -1.27 9.61
C HIS A 35 -0.69 -1.53 8.15
N ASP A 36 -1.45 -2.34 7.43
CA ASP A 36 -1.31 -2.68 6.01
C ASP A 36 -2.13 -1.78 5.08
N GLU A 37 -2.89 -0.84 5.62
CA GLU A 37 -3.69 0.12 4.88
C GLU A 37 -2.87 1.36 4.51
N MET A 38 -3.01 1.79 3.26
CA MET A 38 -2.46 3.05 2.76
C MET A 38 -3.59 3.94 2.26
N ILE A 39 -3.64 5.15 2.80
CA ILE A 39 -4.62 6.16 2.40
C ILE A 39 -3.88 7.21 1.57
N THR A 40 -4.41 7.45 0.38
CA THR A 40 -3.85 8.42 -0.57
C THR A 40 -4.89 9.47 -0.95
N GLU A 41 -4.46 10.69 -1.15
CA GLU A 41 -5.23 11.73 -1.85
C GLU A 41 -4.72 11.88 -3.28
N ALA A 42 -5.63 12.04 -4.23
CA ALA A 42 -5.33 12.24 -5.64
C ALA A 42 -6.48 12.99 -6.32
N ASP A 43 -6.26 13.46 -7.55
CA ASP A 43 -7.30 14.13 -8.32
C ASP A 43 -8.50 13.21 -8.58
N ASP A 44 -9.71 13.77 -8.53
CA ASP A 44 -10.95 13.03 -8.79
C ASP A 44 -11.18 12.84 -10.29
N ASN A 45 -10.43 11.90 -10.87
CA ASN A 45 -10.56 11.50 -12.27
C ASN A 45 -10.26 10.01 -12.46
N ALA A 46 -10.57 9.48 -13.65
CA ALA A 46 -10.48 8.05 -13.95
C ALA A 46 -9.06 7.45 -13.84
N ALA A 47 -8.00 8.26 -13.91
CA ALA A 47 -6.62 7.78 -13.78
C ALA A 47 -6.30 7.33 -12.35
N PHE A 48 -6.98 7.90 -11.35
CA PHE A 48 -6.81 7.57 -9.95
C PHE A 48 -7.99 6.71 -9.50
N ASN A 49 -7.76 5.42 -9.33
CA ASN A 49 -8.76 4.49 -8.83
C ASN A 49 -8.17 3.44 -7.89
N ALA A 50 -9.05 2.78 -7.12
CA ALA A 50 -8.64 1.79 -6.11
C ALA A 50 -7.91 0.59 -6.73
N ALA A 51 -8.31 0.14 -7.93
CA ALA A 51 -7.67 -0.97 -8.61
C ALA A 51 -6.24 -0.64 -9.05
N HIS A 52 -6.01 0.58 -9.53
CA HIS A 52 -4.68 1.05 -9.91
C HIS A 52 -3.75 1.17 -8.69
N LEU A 53 -4.22 1.78 -7.59
CA LEU A 53 -3.46 1.85 -6.34
C LEU A 53 -3.15 0.44 -5.79
N ALA A 54 -4.15 -0.46 -5.79
CA ALA A 54 -3.96 -1.83 -5.36
C ALA A 54 -2.91 -2.59 -6.20
N ALA A 55 -2.87 -2.37 -7.52
CA ALA A 55 -1.85 -2.95 -8.39
C ALA A 55 -0.43 -2.46 -8.04
N LEU A 56 -0.29 -1.18 -7.71
CA LEU A 56 1.00 -0.63 -7.25
C LEU A 56 1.40 -1.22 -5.89
N MET A 57 0.46 -1.31 -4.95
CA MET A 57 0.69 -1.92 -3.64
C MET A 57 1.05 -3.42 -3.72
N ALA A 58 0.50 -4.14 -4.70
CA ALA A 58 0.77 -5.56 -4.92
C ALA A 58 2.10 -5.84 -5.66
N THR A 59 2.97 -4.85 -5.82
CA THR A 59 4.28 -5.03 -6.45
C THR A 59 5.31 -5.52 -5.42
N PRO A 60 5.86 -6.75 -5.57
CA PRO A 60 6.82 -7.28 -4.62
C PRO A 60 8.16 -6.54 -4.70
N PRO A 61 8.85 -6.33 -3.57
CA PRO A 61 10.18 -5.73 -3.58
C PRO A 61 11.19 -6.66 -4.27
N PRO A 62 12.33 -6.12 -4.78
CA PRO A 62 13.33 -6.90 -5.51
C PRO A 62 13.89 -8.11 -4.73
N TRP A 63 13.94 -8.04 -3.40
CA TRP A 63 14.43 -9.11 -2.55
C TRP A 63 13.37 -10.19 -2.24
N ALA A 64 12.09 -9.96 -2.56
CA ALA A 64 10.97 -10.86 -2.30
C ALA A 64 10.20 -11.21 -3.59
N GLN A 65 10.90 -11.35 -4.71
CA GLN A 65 10.26 -11.75 -5.97
C GLN A 65 9.48 -13.06 -5.79
N GLY A 66 8.24 -13.08 -6.28
CA GLY A 66 7.33 -14.22 -6.14
C GLY A 66 6.55 -14.27 -4.82
N LEU A 67 6.74 -13.32 -3.90
CA LEU A 67 5.85 -13.15 -2.75
C LEU A 67 4.43 -12.81 -3.26
N PRO A 68 3.41 -13.62 -2.93
CA PRO A 68 2.05 -13.38 -3.41
C PRO A 68 1.43 -12.21 -2.64
N LEU A 69 1.55 -11.01 -3.20
CA LEU A 69 0.91 -9.81 -2.68
C LEU A 69 -0.44 -9.59 -3.37
N ALA A 70 -1.42 -9.19 -2.57
CA ALA A 70 -2.73 -8.74 -3.03
C ALA A 70 -3.15 -7.54 -2.18
N ALA A 71 -3.85 -6.60 -2.81
CA ALA A 71 -4.42 -5.45 -2.13
C ALA A 71 -5.85 -5.24 -2.64
N GLU A 72 -6.72 -4.77 -1.76
CA GLU A 72 -8.08 -4.36 -2.08
C GLU A 72 -8.33 -3.00 -1.44
N GLY A 73 -9.27 -2.24 -1.99
CA GLY A 73 -9.58 -0.91 -1.49
C GLY A 73 -10.79 -0.30 -2.16
N PHE A 74 -11.10 0.93 -1.75
CA PHE A 74 -12.22 1.70 -2.27
C PHE A 74 -11.85 3.17 -2.38
N GLN A 75 -12.67 3.92 -3.12
CA GLN A 75 -12.55 5.37 -3.22
C GLN A 75 -13.68 6.04 -2.45
N THR A 76 -13.35 7.13 -1.78
CA THR A 76 -14.32 7.91 -1.02
C THR A 76 -13.78 9.32 -0.78
N HIS A 77 -14.68 10.28 -0.58
CA HIS A 77 -14.30 11.64 -0.17
C HIS A 77 -14.04 11.76 1.33
N ARG A 78 -14.24 10.69 2.12
CA ARG A 78 -14.02 10.72 3.56
C ARG A 78 -13.56 9.36 4.07
N TYR A 79 -12.47 9.37 4.83
CA TYR A 79 -11.99 8.18 5.53
C TYR A 79 -13.08 7.56 6.44
N ARG A 80 -13.28 6.26 6.30
CA ARG A 80 -14.21 5.46 7.08
C ARG A 80 -13.70 4.03 7.15
N LYS A 81 -14.05 3.32 8.23
CA LYS A 81 -13.99 1.86 8.18
C LYS A 81 -15.08 1.35 7.25
N GLN A 82 -14.71 0.37 6.44
CA GLN A 82 -15.64 -0.38 5.61
C GLN A 82 -16.27 -1.52 6.42
#